data_AF-A0A1G7ER08-F1
#
_entry.id   AF-A0A1G7ER08-F1
#
_cell.length_a   1.000
_cell.length_b   1.000
_cell.length_c   1.000
_cell.angle_alpha   90.00
_cell.angle_beta   90.00
_cell.angle_gamma   90.00
#
_symmetry.space_group_name_H-M   'P 1'
#
loop_
_entity.id
_entity.type
_entity.pdbx_description
1 polymer ?
#
loop_
_entity_poly.entity_id
_entity_poly.type
_entity_poly.pdbx_seq_one_letter_code
_entity_poly.pdbx_strand_id
1 'polypeptide(L)' 'MISCDKAAVICNKAQYDEATFYEKVKLKFHILICKACSVHSKKNTMLTSLCDKAKLSNLSEKEKEEMKNKLKETVS' A
#
# COMPACT_ATOMS: atom_id res chain seq x y z
N MET A 1 15.38 -10.59 -13.86
CA MET A 1 14.71 -10.77 -12.55
C MET A 1 15.02 -9.56 -11.67
N ILE A 2 14.07 -9.05 -10.87
CA ILE A 2 14.34 -7.97 -9.89
C ILE A 2 14.87 -8.55 -8.57
N SER A 3 15.56 -7.75 -7.75
CA SER A 3 15.96 -8.16 -6.39
C SER A 3 14.77 -8.23 -5.44
N CYS A 4 14.91 -8.98 -4.34
CA CYS A 4 13.88 -9.06 -3.30
C CYS A 4 13.55 -7.70 -2.70
N ASP A 5 14.54 -6.83 -2.47
CA ASP A 5 14.31 -5.48 -1.95
C ASP A 5 13.47 -4.64 -2.92
N LYS A 6 13.79 -4.68 -4.21
CA LYS A 6 12.98 -4.02 -5.25
C LYS A 6 11.58 -4.63 -5.34
N ALA A 7 11.45 -5.94 -5.16
CA ALA A 7 10.16 -6.61 -5.13
C ALA A 7 9.31 -6.17 -3.93
N ALA A 8 9.91 -5.98 -2.76
CA ALA A 8 9.23 -5.46 -1.56
C ALA A 8 8.74 -4.03 -1.77
N VAL A 9 9.57 -3.15 -2.33
CA VAL A 9 9.17 -1.77 -2.68
C VAL A 9 8.00 -1.77 -3.67
N ILE A 10 8.07 -2.58 -4.73
CA ILE A 10 6.99 -2.67 -5.72
C ILE A 10 5.71 -3.27 -5.11
N CYS A 11 5.84 -4.24 -4.19
CA CYS A 11 4.71 -4.83 -3.46
C CYS A 11 3.97 -3.77 -2.64
N ASN A 12 4.71 -2.89 -1.95
CA ASN A 12 4.12 -1.77 -1.20
C ASN A 12 3.44 -0.78 -2.15
N LYS A 13 4.12 -0.34 -3.22
CA LYS A 13 3.51 0.55 -4.23
C LYS A 13 2.22 -0.05 -4.81
N ALA A 14 2.21 -1.36 -5.08
CA ALA A 14 1.03 -2.01 -5.63
C ALA A 14 -0.15 -2.04 -4.66
N GLN A 15 0.09 -2.00 -3.35
CA GLN A 15 -0.95 -1.94 -2.31
C GLN A 15 -1.69 -0.60 -2.28
N TYR A 16 -0.99 0.49 -2.61
CA TYR A 16 -1.53 1.84 -2.62
C TYR A 16 -1.88 2.32 -4.04
N ASP A 17 -1.96 1.41 -5.01
CA ASP A 17 -2.18 1.71 -6.43
C ASP A 17 -1.17 2.68 -7.07
N GLU A 18 0.04 2.75 -6.50
CA GLU A 18 1.14 3.58 -6.97
C GLU A 18 2.08 2.84 -7.95
N ALA A 19 1.95 1.51 -8.06
CA ALA A 19 2.81 0.72 -8.93
C ALA A 19 2.38 0.83 -10.41
N THR A 20 3.35 1.10 -11.28
CA THR A 20 3.14 1.08 -12.73
C THR A 20 2.80 -0.32 -13.25
N PHE A 21 2.17 -0.39 -14.41
CA PHE A 21 1.87 -1.67 -15.06
C PHE A 21 3.12 -2.56 -15.23
N TYR A 22 4.23 -1.96 -15.66
CA TYR A 22 5.49 -2.68 -15.88
C TYR A 22 6.12 -3.20 -14.58
N GLU A 23 6.05 -2.43 -13.49
CA GLU A 23 6.45 -2.88 -12.16
C GLU A 23 5.60 -4.07 -11.69
N LYS A 24 4.26 -4.01 -11.89
CA LYS A 24 3.34 -5.11 -11.55
C LYS A 24 3.69 -6.39 -12.33
N VAL A 25 4.00 -6.30 -13.62
CA VAL A 25 4.43 -7.47 -14.44
C VAL A 25 5.74 -8.06 -13.91
N LYS A 26 6.75 -7.22 -13.65
CA LYS A 26 8.04 -7.68 -13.07
C LYS A 26 7.87 -8.36 -11.73
N LEU A 27 7.02 -7.81 -10.86
CA LEU A 27 6.72 -8.40 -9.56
C LEU A 27 6.06 -9.77 -9.72
N LYS A 28 5.08 -9.90 -10.63
CA LYS A 28 4.42 -11.19 -10.92
C LYS A 28 5.43 -12.27 -11.31
N PHE A 29 6.37 -11.96 -12.21
CA PHE A 29 7.42 -12.92 -12.58
C PHE A 29 8.32 -13.29 -11.39
N HIS A 30 8.67 -12.32 -10.54
CA HIS A 30 9.54 -12.57 -9.38
C HIS A 30 8.86 -13.41 -8.28
N ILE A 31 7.58 -13.20 -8.00
CA ILE A 31 6.87 -13.98 -6.95
C ILE A 31 6.57 -15.43 -7.37
N LEU A 32 6.57 -15.74 -8.67
CA LEU A 32 6.41 -17.13 -9.15
C LEU A 32 7.61 -18.02 -8.78
N ILE A 33 8.79 -17.42 -8.66
CA ILE A 33 10.06 -18.12 -8.44
C ILE A 33 10.62 -17.90 -7.02
N CYS A 34 10.31 -16.77 -6.38
CA CYS A 34 10.74 -16.48 -5.02
C CYS A 34 9.62 -16.74 -4.01
N LYS A 35 9.72 -17.85 -3.28
CA LYS A 35 8.73 -18.25 -2.26
C LYS A 35 8.56 -17.20 -1.15
N ALA A 36 9.65 -16.57 -0.72
CA ALA A 36 9.60 -15.53 0.32
C ALA A 36 8.77 -14.32 -0.15
N CYS A 37 9.03 -13.81 -1.36
CA CYS A 37 8.27 -12.70 -1.94
C CYS A 37 6.82 -13.09 -2.26
N SER A 38 6.56 -14.35 -2.64
CA SER A 38 5.19 -14.87 -2.79
C SER A 38 4.41 -14.83 -1.48
N VAL A 39 5.01 -15.31 -0.38
CA VAL A 39 4.39 -15.27 0.95
C VAL A 39 4.19 -13.83 1.41
N HIS A 40 5.18 -12.96 1.23
CA HIS A 40 5.07 -11.55 1.58
C HIS A 40 3.92 -10.87 0.82
N SER A 41 3.86 -11.04 -0.50
CA SER A 41 2.79 -10.48 -1.34
C SER A 41 1.41 -10.98 -0.91
N LYS A 42 1.25 -12.27 -0.62
CA LYS A 42 -0.01 -12.85 -0.10
C LYS A 42 -0.41 -12.24 1.24
N LYS A 43 0.52 -12.12 2.19
CA LYS A 43 0.26 -11.50 3.50
C LYS A 43 -0.14 -10.03 3.34
N ASN A 44 0.51 -9.31 2.44
CA ASN A 44 0.21 -7.91 2.17
C ASN A 44 -1.22 -7.73 1.62
N THR A 45 -1.61 -8.53 0.63
CA THR A 45 -2.98 -8.52 0.09
C THR A 45 -4.01 -8.93 1.15
N MET A 46 -3.70 -9.92 2.00
CA MET A 46 -4.58 -10.33 3.09
C MET A 46 -4.82 -9.20 4.09
N LEU A 47 -3.77 -8.45 4.46
CA LEU A 47 -3.89 -7.30 5.35
C LEU A 47 -4.85 -6.25 4.78
N THR A 48 -4.68 -5.84 3.52
CA THR A 48 -5.61 -4.90 2.86
C THR A 48 -7.04 -5.41 2.89
N SER A 49 -7.27 -6.68 2.54
CA SER A 49 -8.61 -7.27 2.56
C SER A 49 -9.25 -7.27 3.95
N LEU A 50 -8.46 -7.47 5.00
CA LEU A 50 -8.95 -7.40 6.39
C LEU A 50 -9.31 -5.97 6.78
N CYS A 51 -8.51 -4.98 6.39
CA CYS A 51 -8.81 -3.57 6.59
C CYS A 51 -10.11 -3.16 5.88
N ASP A 52 -10.30 -3.59 4.63
CA ASP A 52 -11.52 -3.32 3.86
C ASP A 52 -12.75 -3.95 4.52
N LYS A 53 -12.62 -5.20 5.00
CA LYS A 53 -13.69 -5.92 5.71
C LYS A 53 -14.03 -5.29 7.06
N ALA A 54 -13.04 -4.75 7.75
CA ALA A 54 -13.24 -4.04 9.01
C ALA A 54 -14.03 -2.72 8.83
N LYS A 55 -14.27 -2.28 7.58
CA LYS A 55 -14.99 -1.05 7.24
C LYS A 55 -14.44 0.14 8.03
N LEU A 56 -13.11 0.25 8.07
CA LEU A 56 -12.43 1.33 8.79
C LEU A 56 -13.00 2.67 8.32
N SER A 57 -13.53 3.45 9.27
CA SER A 57 -14.01 4.79 9.00
C SER A 57 -12.80 5.71 8.85
N ASN A 58 -12.56 6.17 7.62
CA ASN A 58 -11.56 7.18 7.35
C ASN A 58 -12.18 8.57 7.55
N LEU A 59 -11.36 9.55 7.94
CA LEU A 59 -11.76 10.95 7.91
C LEU A 59 -12.16 11.33 6.48
N SER A 60 -13.32 11.95 6.32
CA SER A 60 -13.70 12.62 5.08
C SER A 60 -12.73 13.74 4.75
N GLU A 61 -12.64 14.14 3.48
CA GLU A 61 -11.78 15.27 3.08
C GLU A 61 -12.15 16.56 3.82
N LYS A 62 -13.44 16.75 4.12
CA LYS A 62 -13.92 17.88 4.94
C LYS A 62 -13.38 17.82 6.36
N GLU A 63 -13.47 16.67 7.04
CA GLU A 63 -12.94 16.50 8.39
C GLU A 63 -11.41 16.68 8.43
N LYS A 64 -10.70 16.23 7.38
CA LYS A 64 -9.25 16.46 7.25
C LYS A 64 -8.93 17.94 7.09
N GLU A 65 -9.70 18.67 6.28
CA GLU A 65 -9.50 20.11 6.06
C GLU A 65 -9.79 20.92 7.33
N GLU A 66 -10.90 20.62 8.01
CA GLU A 66 -11.23 21.23 9.31
C GLU A 66 -10.13 20.98 10.35
N MET A 67 -9.60 19.76 10.41
CA MET A 67 -8.49 19.42 11.30
C MET A 67 -7.21 20.20 10.95
N LYS A 68 -6.88 20.35 9.66
CA LYS A 68 -5.74 21.17 9.21
C LYS A 68 -5.90 22.64 9.59
N ASN A 69 -7.10 23.20 9.47
CA ASN A 69 -7.36 24.60 9.80
C ASN A 69 -7.23 24.82 11.32
N LYS A 70 -7.82 23.96 12.15
CA LYS A 70 -7.66 24.02 13.62
C LYS A 70 -6.20 23.96 14.06
N LEU A 71 -5.39 23.10 13.42
CA LEU A 71 -3.96 23.02 13.72
C LEU A 71 -3.22 24.33 13.40
N LYS A 72 -3.53 24.99 12.28
CA LYS A 72 -2.94 26.29 11.93
C LYS A 72 -3.32 27.39 12.92
N GLU A 73 -4.58 27.41 13.35
CA GLU A 73 -5.08 28.37 14.34
C GLU A 73 -4.44 28.18 15.72
N THR A 74 -4.09 26.95 16.10
CA THR A 74 -3.51 26.64 17.43
C THR A 74 -1.99 26.87 17.48
N VAL A 75 -1.31 26.92 16.33
CA VAL A 75 0.14 27.10 16.20
C VAL A 75 0.51 28.56 15.84
N SER A 76 -0.48 29.46 15.74
CA SER A 76 -0.29 30.90 15.55
C SER A 76 -0.42 31.65 16.87
#